data_AF-A0A5C7A5B8-F1
#
_entry.id   AF-A0A5C7A5B8-F1
#
_cell.length_a   1.000
_cell.length_b   1.000
_cell.length_c   1.000
_cell.angle_alpha   90.00
_cell.angle_beta   90.00
_cell.angle_gamma   90.00
#
_symmetry.space_group_name_H-M   'P 1'
#
loop_
_entity.id
_entity.type
_entity.pdbx_description
1 polymer ?
#
loop_
_entity_poly.entity_id
_entity_poly.type
_entity_poly.pdbx_seq_one_letter_code
_entity_poly.pdbx_strand_id
1 'polypeptide(L)'
;MAPSAVELAVAAGIGLSIAVAIALPTWLVSLTRRDASLADRVWSAFITAPAACYVVSLGGDARAQVMLAITLVWALRLGVHVTVRNWGHGEDPRYQAIRARNQPGFGLKSLWLVFLLQAVLGWVVSWPMLAASGGGRSVWSAWDTVGATLAAGGL
;
A
#
# COMPACT_ATOMS: atom_id res chain seq x y z
N MET A 1 14.47 21.69 9.97
CA MET A 1 13.82 22.46 8.89
C MET A 1 12.74 21.56 8.33
N ALA A 2 11.51 22.05 8.15
CA ALA A 2 10.47 21.23 7.51
C ALA A 2 10.83 21.05 6.03
N PRO A 3 10.60 19.87 5.43
CA PRO A 3 10.83 19.66 4.01
C PRO A 3 10.01 20.63 3.17
N SER A 4 10.62 21.08 2.08
CA SER A 4 9.99 21.89 1.05
C SER A 4 8.88 21.13 0.33
N ALA A 5 7.97 21.86 -0.32
CA ALA A 5 6.93 21.25 -1.16
C ALA A 5 7.53 20.38 -2.29
N VAL A 6 8.72 20.74 -2.77
CA VAL A 6 9.46 19.95 -3.78
C VAL A 6 9.90 18.61 -3.19
N GLU A 7 10.48 18.59 -1.98
CA GLU A 7 10.89 17.33 -1.33
C GLU A 7 9.69 16.41 -1.06
N LEU A 8 8.56 16.97 -0.64
CA LEU A 8 7.32 16.21 -0.46
C LEU A 8 6.80 15.62 -1.78
N ALA A 9 6.82 16.40 -2.86
CA ALA A 9 6.41 15.94 -4.18
C ALA A 9 7.36 14.86 -4.73
N VAL A 10 8.67 15.02 -4.53
CA VAL A 10 9.68 14.02 -4.90
C VAL A 10 9.47 12.73 -4.12
N ALA A 11 9.32 12.80 -2.79
CA ALA A 11 9.05 11.63 -1.97
C ALA A 11 7.77 10.93 -2.42
N ALA A 12 6.67 11.68 -2.63
CA ALA A 12 5.41 11.15 -3.14
C ALA A 12 5.57 10.45 -4.49
N GLY A 13 6.31 11.05 -5.44
CA GLY A 13 6.59 10.48 -6.75
C GLY A 13 7.42 9.19 -6.69
N ILE A 14 8.42 9.12 -5.81
CA ILE A 14 9.17 7.89 -5.54
C ILE A 14 8.23 6.82 -4.96
N GLY A 15 7.38 7.19 -4.00
CA GLY A 15 6.38 6.29 -3.44
C GLY A 15 5.43 5.71 -4.50
N LEU A 16 4.93 6.54 -5.43
CA LEU A 16 4.11 6.07 -6.55
C LEU A 16 4.89 5.11 -7.44
N SER A 17 6.16 5.43 -7.73
CA SER A 17 7.04 4.58 -8.54
C SER A 17 7.26 3.22 -7.89
N ILE A 18 7.41 3.17 -6.55
CA ILE A 18 7.50 1.91 -5.79
C ILE A 18 6.20 1.10 -5.91
N ALA A 19 5.04 1.74 -5.72
CA ALA A 19 3.75 1.05 -5.83
C ALA A 19 3.55 0.45 -7.23
N VAL A 20 3.90 1.21 -8.29
CA VAL A 20 3.87 0.73 -9.68
C VAL A 20 4.88 -0.39 -9.90
N ALA A 21 6.09 -0.28 -9.35
CA ALA A 21 7.13 -1.31 -9.44
C ALA A 21 6.73 -2.62 -8.74
N ILE A 22 5.83 -2.59 -7.76
CA ILE A 22 5.21 -3.79 -7.18
C ILE A 22 4.07 -4.30 -8.09
N ALA A 23 3.28 -3.39 -8.66
CA ALA A 23 2.11 -3.72 -9.46
C ALA A 23 2.46 -4.46 -10.76
N LEU A 24 3.49 -4.01 -11.47
CA LEU A 24 3.93 -4.60 -12.74
C LEU A 24 4.34 -6.09 -12.63
N PRO A 25 5.26 -6.49 -11.75
CA PRO A 25 5.61 -7.90 -11.60
C PRO A 25 4.43 -8.72 -11.07
N THR A 26 3.61 -8.16 -10.16
CA THR A 26 2.41 -8.85 -9.66
C THR A 26 1.41 -9.09 -10.80
N TRP A 27 1.22 -8.12 -11.68
CA TRP A 27 0.40 -8.26 -12.88
C TRP A 27 0.96 -9.33 -13.82
N LEU A 28 2.26 -9.34 -14.11
CA LEU A 28 2.88 -10.38 -14.93
C LEU A 28 2.64 -11.79 -14.36
N VAL A 29 2.80 -11.94 -13.03
CA VAL A 29 2.49 -13.20 -12.34
C VAL A 29 0.99 -13.53 -12.41
N SER A 30 0.11 -12.52 -12.36
CA SER A 30 -1.34 -12.74 -12.50
C SER A 30 -1.72 -13.30 -13.87
N LEU A 31 -0.98 -12.95 -14.93
CA LEU A 31 -1.22 -13.46 -16.28
C LEU A 31 -0.86 -14.95 -16.39
N THR A 32 0.28 -15.35 -15.82
CA THR A 32 0.73 -16.74 -15.84
C THR A 32 -0.15 -17.63 -14.96
N ARG A 33 -0.58 -17.12 -13.80
CA ARG A 33 -1.47 -17.80 -12.86
C ARG A 33 -2.95 -17.74 -13.26
N ARG A 34 -3.30 -16.90 -14.24
CA ARG A 34 -4.68 -16.52 -14.59
C ARG A 34 -5.51 -16.10 -13.37
N ASP A 35 -4.89 -15.33 -12.48
CA ASP A 35 -5.46 -14.95 -11.18
C ASP A 35 -5.17 -13.47 -10.87
N ALA A 36 -6.13 -12.61 -11.22
CA ALA A 36 -6.06 -11.17 -10.94
C ALA A 36 -6.32 -10.85 -9.46
N SER A 37 -6.83 -11.79 -8.67
CA SER A 37 -7.00 -11.62 -7.22
C SER A 37 -5.68 -11.58 -6.45
N LEU A 38 -4.57 -11.89 -7.13
CA LEU A 38 -3.22 -11.68 -6.60
C LEU A 38 -2.98 -10.22 -6.17
N ALA A 39 -3.66 -9.26 -6.81
CA ALA A 39 -3.59 -7.85 -6.46
C ALA A 39 -4.03 -7.59 -5.01
N ASP A 40 -5.08 -8.27 -4.52
CA ASP A 40 -5.55 -8.17 -3.13
C ASP A 40 -4.52 -8.69 -2.12
N ARG A 41 -3.69 -9.69 -2.49
CA ARG A 41 -2.67 -10.25 -1.60
C ARG A 41 -1.52 -9.27 -1.37
N VAL A 42 -1.20 -8.47 -2.37
CA VAL A 42 -0.12 -7.45 -2.30
C VAL A 42 -0.65 -6.06 -1.97
N TRP A 43 -1.96 -5.92 -1.75
CA TRP A 43 -2.61 -4.64 -1.48
C TRP A 43 -1.95 -3.86 -0.34
N SER A 44 -1.65 -4.53 0.78
CA SER A 44 -0.98 -3.90 1.91
C SER A 44 0.43 -3.40 1.58
N ALA A 45 1.11 -4.02 0.60
CA ALA A 45 2.42 -3.57 0.12
C ALA A 45 2.32 -2.28 -0.72
N PHE A 46 1.24 -2.08 -1.48
CA PHE A 46 0.99 -0.82 -2.19
C PHE A 46 0.85 0.39 -1.26
N ILE A 47 0.51 0.16 0.01
CA ILE A 47 0.40 1.21 1.04
C ILE A 47 1.71 1.33 1.82
N THR A 48 2.22 0.20 2.28
CA THR A 48 3.30 0.18 3.29
C THR A 48 4.67 0.46 2.69
N ALA A 49 4.92 0.05 1.44
CA ALA A 49 6.21 0.33 0.81
C ALA A 49 6.40 1.83 0.49
N PRO A 50 5.41 2.56 -0.06
CA PRO A 50 5.48 4.02 -0.15
C PRO A 50 5.58 4.69 1.23
N ALA A 51 4.80 4.25 2.21
CA ALA A 51 4.86 4.78 3.58
C ALA A 51 6.27 4.67 4.18
N ALA A 52 6.93 3.51 4.05
CA ALA A 52 8.30 3.30 4.51
C ALA A 52 9.30 4.22 3.80
N CYS A 53 9.12 4.41 2.48
CA CYS A 53 9.94 5.33 1.70
C CYS A 53 9.87 6.76 2.25
N TYR A 54 8.68 7.26 2.64
CA TYR A 54 8.53 8.62 3.17
C TYR A 54 9.26 8.79 4.50
N VAL A 55 9.14 7.83 5.42
CA VAL A 55 9.82 7.88 6.72
C VAL A 55 11.33 7.90 6.54
N VAL A 56 11.87 7.07 5.64
CA VAL A 56 13.31 6.97 5.37
C VAL A 56 13.83 8.22 4.67
N SER A 57 13.13 8.72 3.65
CA SER A 57 13.58 9.83 2.82
C SER A 57 13.43 11.20 3.47
N LEU A 58 12.42 11.40 4.32
CA LEU A 58 12.13 12.68 4.98
C LEU A 58 12.65 12.74 6.43
N GLY A 59 13.21 11.65 6.95
CA GLY A 59 13.77 11.60 8.30
C GLY A 59 12.71 11.63 9.39
N GLY A 60 11.68 10.79 9.25
CA GLY A 60 10.52 10.75 10.14
C GLY A 60 10.87 10.65 11.63
N ASP A 61 10.14 11.41 12.45
CA ASP A 61 10.31 11.47 13.90
C ASP A 61 9.74 10.23 14.62
N ALA A 62 9.73 10.24 15.95
CA ALA A 62 9.24 9.12 16.75
C ALA A 62 7.77 8.76 16.43
N ARG A 63 6.92 9.76 16.12
CA ARG A 63 5.53 9.53 15.69
C ARG A 63 5.52 8.75 14.38
N ALA A 64 6.23 9.23 13.36
CA ALA A 64 6.27 8.57 12.05
C ALA A 64 6.82 7.14 12.15
N GLN A 65 7.82 6.91 13.00
CA GLN A 65 8.40 5.58 13.25
C GLN A 65 7.40 4.62 13.91
N VAL A 66 6.65 5.07 14.92
CA VAL A 66 5.62 4.24 15.57
C VAL A 66 4.46 3.95 14.61
N MET A 67 4.00 4.96 13.88
CA MET A 67 2.97 4.78 12.85
C MET A 67 3.42 3.74 11.81
N LEU A 68 4.69 3.80 11.37
CA LEU A 68 5.23 2.87 10.39
C LEU A 68 5.31 1.45 10.97
N ALA A 69 5.75 1.29 12.22
CA ALA A 69 5.81 0.00 12.89
C ALA A 69 4.42 -0.65 12.96
N ILE A 70 3.40 0.09 13.40
CA ILE A 70 2.01 -0.37 13.45
C ILE A 70 1.53 -0.74 12.04
N THR A 71 1.81 0.10 11.04
CA THR A 71 1.42 -0.14 9.64
C THR A 71 2.08 -1.40 9.08
N LEU A 72 3.35 -1.66 9.41
CA LEU A 72 4.06 -2.88 9.01
C LEU A 72 3.43 -4.14 9.60
N VAL A 73 3.08 -4.10 10.90
CA VAL A 73 2.41 -5.24 11.56
C VAL A 73 1.04 -5.48 10.94
N TRP A 74 0.26 -4.42 10.71
CA TRP A 74 -1.02 -4.50 10.02
C TRP A 74 -0.87 -5.09 8.62
N ALA A 75 0.12 -4.63 7.86
CA ALA A 75 0.33 -5.03 6.47
C ALA A 75 0.73 -6.49 6.35
N LEU A 76 1.61 -6.96 7.25
CA LEU A 76 2.00 -8.36 7.36
C LEU A 76 0.79 -9.22 7.71
N ARG A 77 0.05 -8.85 8.76
CA ARG A 77 -1.15 -9.58 9.18
C ARG A 77 -2.18 -9.67 8.05
N LEU A 78 -2.48 -8.55 7.39
CA LEU A 78 -3.45 -8.51 6.29
C LEU A 78 -2.97 -9.35 5.10
N GLY A 79 -1.71 -9.18 4.70
CA GLY A 79 -1.13 -9.94 3.59
C GLY A 79 -1.15 -11.45 3.84
N VAL A 80 -0.77 -11.88 5.05
CA VAL A 80 -0.83 -13.29 5.47
C VAL A 80 -2.28 -13.78 5.49
N HIS A 81 -3.20 -13.04 6.11
CA HIS A 81 -4.61 -13.44 6.21
C HIS A 81 -5.25 -13.64 4.83
N VAL A 82 -5.11 -12.66 3.92
CA VAL A 82 -5.67 -12.76 2.57
C VAL A 82 -5.00 -13.88 1.77
N THR A 83 -3.68 -14.05 1.92
CA THR A 83 -2.94 -15.12 1.25
C THR A 83 -3.40 -16.49 1.71
N VAL A 84 -3.51 -16.73 3.02
CA VAL A 84 -3.98 -18.00 3.60
C VAL A 84 -5.42 -18.27 3.20
N ARG A 85 -6.31 -17.27 3.30
CA ARG A 85 -7.73 -17.41 2.96
C ARG A 85 -7.95 -17.80 1.50
N ASN A 86 -7.18 -17.23 0.60
CA ASN A 86 -7.36 -17.44 -0.84
C ASN A 86 -6.40 -18.51 -1.41
N TRP A 87 -5.62 -19.18 -0.55
CA TRP A 87 -4.63 -20.16 -1.01
C TRP A 87 -5.33 -21.40 -1.60
N GLY A 88 -4.96 -21.79 -2.82
CA GLY A 88 -5.47 -23.02 -3.46
C GLY A 88 -6.89 -22.96 -4.00
N HIS A 89 -7.62 -21.84 -3.87
CA HIS A 89 -9.02 -21.72 -4.31
C HIS A 89 -9.18 -21.16 -5.74
N GLY A 90 -8.07 -20.90 -6.43
CA GLY A 90 -8.06 -20.24 -7.74
C GLY A 90 -8.35 -18.73 -7.65
N GLU A 91 -8.79 -18.14 -8.75
CA GLU A 91 -9.14 -16.71 -8.81
C GLU A 91 -10.44 -16.44 -8.03
N ASP A 92 -10.43 -15.42 -7.16
CA ASP A 92 -11.61 -15.00 -6.38
C ASP A 92 -12.83 -14.69 -7.29
N PRO A 93 -14.05 -15.12 -6.92
CA PRO A 93 -15.26 -14.93 -7.74
C PRO A 93 -15.52 -13.49 -8.19
N ARG A 94 -15.12 -12.49 -7.39
CA ARG A 94 -15.24 -11.06 -7.74
C ARG A 94 -14.38 -10.74 -8.96
N TYR A 95 -13.16 -11.25 -9.00
CA TYR A 95 -12.23 -11.07 -10.11
C TYR A 95 -12.67 -11.86 -11.35
N GLN A 96 -13.25 -13.05 -11.17
CA GLN A 96 -13.84 -13.80 -12.27
C GLN A 96 -15.00 -13.03 -12.93
N ALA A 97 -15.87 -12.41 -12.12
CA ALA A 97 -16.97 -11.59 -12.64
C ALA A 97 -16.46 -10.33 -13.37
N ILE A 98 -15.44 -9.66 -12.83
CA ILE A 98 -14.78 -8.54 -13.51
C ILE A 98 -14.16 -9.00 -14.82
N ARG A 99 -13.46 -10.14 -14.82
CA ARG A 99 -12.88 -10.75 -16.02
C ARG A 99 -13.95 -11.00 -17.08
N ALA A 100 -15.03 -11.68 -16.72
CA ALA A 100 -16.12 -12.02 -17.63
C ALA A 100 -16.73 -10.77 -18.31
N ARG A 101 -16.93 -9.69 -17.55
CA ARG A 101 -17.48 -8.42 -18.06
C ARG A 101 -16.53 -7.64 -18.99
N ASN A 102 -15.24 -7.92 -18.93
CA ASN A 102 -14.20 -7.15 -19.63
C ASN A 102 -13.51 -7.95 -20.74
N GLN A 103 -13.98 -9.16 -21.05
CA GLN A 103 -13.51 -9.92 -22.21
C GLN A 103 -14.02 -9.31 -23.54
N PRO A 104 -13.29 -9.52 -24.66
CA PRO A 104 -11.95 -10.10 -24.74
C PRO A 104 -10.85 -9.12 -24.26
N GLY A 105 -9.63 -9.64 -24.07
CA GLY A 105 -8.45 -8.82 -23.77
C GLY A 105 -8.30 -8.42 -22.29
N PHE A 106 -8.94 -9.16 -21.37
CA PHE A 106 -8.88 -8.83 -19.95
C PHE A 106 -7.45 -8.77 -19.38
N GLY A 107 -6.51 -9.58 -19.89
CA GLY A 107 -5.13 -9.58 -19.40
C GLY A 107 -4.45 -8.21 -19.47
N LEU A 108 -4.63 -7.46 -20.56
CA LEU A 108 -4.09 -6.10 -20.65
C LEU A 108 -4.97 -5.08 -19.92
N LYS A 109 -6.30 -5.22 -20.01
CA LYS A 109 -7.24 -4.33 -19.31
C LYS A 109 -7.07 -4.39 -17.80
N SER A 110 -6.74 -5.56 -17.24
CA SER A 110 -6.53 -5.74 -15.80
C SER A 110 -5.32 -4.96 -15.28
N LEU A 111 -4.33 -4.66 -16.13
CA LEU A 111 -3.21 -3.79 -15.73
C LEU A 111 -3.73 -2.45 -15.21
N TRP A 112 -4.60 -1.80 -15.96
CA TRP A 112 -5.13 -0.48 -15.60
C TRP A 112 -6.33 -0.57 -14.65
N LEU A 113 -7.24 -1.53 -14.86
CA LEU A 113 -8.48 -1.67 -14.09
C LEU A 113 -8.25 -2.23 -12.67
N VAL A 114 -7.20 -3.02 -12.47
CA VAL A 114 -6.92 -3.69 -11.20
C VAL A 114 -5.59 -3.21 -10.63
N PHE A 115 -4.48 -3.52 -11.30
CA PHE A 115 -3.16 -3.43 -10.67
C PHE A 115 -2.69 -1.99 -10.47
N LEU A 116 -2.75 -1.16 -11.52
CA LEU A 116 -2.33 0.24 -11.43
C LEU A 116 -3.34 1.09 -10.67
N LEU A 117 -4.64 0.82 -10.83
CA LEU A 117 -5.65 1.45 -9.98
C LEU A 117 -5.37 1.16 -8.51
N GLN A 118 -5.10 -0.10 -8.16
CA GLN A 118 -4.79 -0.46 -6.80
C GLN A 118 -3.46 0.16 -6.32
N ALA A 119 -2.43 0.21 -7.16
CA ALA A 119 -1.18 0.89 -6.82
C ALA A 119 -1.38 2.37 -6.50
N VAL A 120 -2.15 3.09 -7.32
CA VAL A 120 -2.46 4.50 -7.11
C VAL A 120 -3.28 4.70 -5.85
N LEU A 121 -4.30 3.86 -5.62
CA LEU A 121 -5.11 3.96 -4.41
C LEU A 121 -4.28 3.65 -3.15
N GLY A 122 -3.43 2.61 -3.18
CA GLY A 122 -2.53 2.30 -2.07
C GLY A 122 -1.54 3.43 -1.79
N TRP A 123 -0.99 4.04 -2.85
CA TRP A 123 -0.16 5.23 -2.75
C TRP A 123 -0.91 6.41 -2.10
N VAL A 124 -2.14 6.72 -2.51
CA VAL A 124 -2.94 7.78 -1.88
C VAL A 124 -3.23 7.47 -0.41
N VAL A 125 -3.60 6.22 -0.09
CA VAL A 125 -3.86 5.78 1.29
C VAL A 125 -2.60 5.88 2.16
N SER A 126 -1.40 5.86 1.58
CA SER A 126 -0.14 6.05 2.30
C SER A 126 0.19 7.52 2.65
N TRP A 127 -0.53 8.50 2.10
CA TRP A 127 -0.25 9.93 2.31
C TRP A 127 -0.33 10.45 3.76
N PRO A 128 -1.13 9.89 4.69
CA PRO A 128 -1.02 10.24 6.10
C PRO A 128 0.41 10.04 6.64
N MET A 129 1.14 9.03 6.13
CA MET A 129 2.55 8.83 6.47
C MET A 129 3.45 9.88 5.84
N LEU A 130 3.16 10.32 4.62
CA LEU A 130 3.86 11.42 3.97
C LEU A 130 3.74 12.71 4.79
N ALA A 131 2.52 13.01 5.25
CA ALA A 131 2.25 14.16 6.11
C ALA A 131 2.95 14.03 7.47
N ALA A 132 2.91 12.85 8.10
CA ALA A 132 3.59 12.61 9.37
C ALA A 132 5.12 12.70 9.27
N SER A 133 5.70 12.22 8.17
CA SER A 133 7.15 12.25 7.94
C SER A 133 7.64 13.63 7.49
N GLY A 134 6.78 14.39 6.81
CA GLY A 134 7.05 15.73 6.31
C GLY A 134 6.72 16.86 7.28
N GLY A 135 5.96 16.58 8.35
CA GLY A 135 5.69 17.54 9.41
C GLY A 135 6.98 17.91 10.15
N GLY A 136 7.12 19.17 10.54
CA GLY A 136 8.23 19.57 11.42
C GLY A 136 8.27 18.67 12.67
N ARG A 137 9.47 18.41 13.21
CA ARG A 137 9.67 17.56 14.40
C ARG A 137 8.66 17.91 15.48
N SER A 138 7.75 16.98 15.75
CA SER A 138 6.75 17.20 16.77
C SER A 138 7.19 16.55 18.07
N VAL A 139 6.79 17.13 19.19
CA VAL A 139 6.91 16.47 20.49
C VAL A 139 5.80 15.44 20.59
N TRP A 140 6.12 14.23 21.05
CA TRP A 140 5.13 13.20 21.32
C TRP A 140 4.04 13.73 22.25
N SER A 141 2.79 13.57 21.85
CA SER A 141 1.62 14.15 22.52
C SER A 141 0.70 13.08 23.09
N ALA A 142 -0.26 13.49 23.92
CA ALA A 142 -1.31 12.59 24.41
C ALA A 142 -2.12 11.97 23.26
N TRP A 143 -2.36 12.72 22.18
CA TRP A 143 -3.06 12.24 20.99
C TRP A 143 -2.29 11.14 20.26
N ASP A 144 -0.96 11.19 20.28
CA ASP A 144 -0.12 10.11 19.72
C ASP A 144 -0.30 8.81 20.49
N THR A 145 -0.45 8.90 21.81
CA THR A 145 -0.70 7.74 22.68
C THR A 145 -2.09 7.16 22.44
N VAL A 146 -3.12 8.03 22.36
CA VAL A 146 -4.49 7.59 22.02
C VAL A 146 -4.55 6.96 20.64
N GLY A 147 -3.93 7.59 19.64
CA GLY A 147 -3.88 7.06 18.28
C GLY A 147 -3.15 5.71 18.21
N ALA A 148 -1.98 5.60 18.83
CA ALA A 148 -1.20 4.36 18.86
C ALA A 148 -1.94 3.22 19.58
N THR A 149 -2.60 3.51 20.70
CA THR A 149 -3.37 2.50 21.45
C THR A 149 -4.60 2.03 20.69
N LEU A 150 -5.36 2.95 20.07
CA LEU A 150 -6.49 2.59 19.22
C LEU A 150 -6.05 1.75 18.01
N ALA A 151 -4.96 2.16 17.34
CA ALA A 151 -4.45 1.43 16.19
C ALA A 151 -3.92 0.04 16.59
N ALA A 152 -3.21 -0.06 17.72
CA ALA A 152 -2.72 -1.32 18.25
C ALA A 152 -3.86 -2.27 18.67
N GLY A 153 -4.95 -1.73 19.24
CA GLY A 153 -6.14 -2.52 19.58
C GLY A 153 -6.88 -3.10 18.36
N GLY A 154 -6.63 -2.57 17.16
CA GLY A 154 -7.21 -3.05 15.90
C GLY A 154 -6.32 -3.99 15.07
N LEU A 155 -5.08 -4.24 15.52
CA LEU A 155 -4.19 -5.25 14.92
C LEU A 155 -4.65 -6.66 15.27
#